data_AF-A0A933GJ91-F1
#
_entry.id   AF-A0A933GJ91-F1
#
_cell.length_a   1.000
_cell.length_b   1.000
_cell.length_c   1.000
_cell.angle_alpha   90.00
_cell.angle_beta   90.00
_cell.angle_gamma   90.00
#
_symmetry.space_group_name_H-M   'P 1'
#
loop_
_entity.id
_entity.type
_entity.pdbx_description
1 polymer ?
#
loop_
_entity_poly.entity_id
_entity_poly.type
_entity_poly.pdbx_seq_one_letter_code
_entity_poly.pdbx_strand_id
1 'polypeptide(L)'
;MDTITHGLTGSLLATAIFVDKKSGQRDKPASLSLIIGSIFPDIDFIFGIFGSLATIKYHRGFTHSLTGALLFALIWAFLYTRFSSYKNFKKIFFAFAVGLI
;
A
#
# COMPACT_ATOMS: atom_id res chain seq x y z
N MET A 1 2.16 -0.61 -13.45
CA MET A 1 3.16 0.46 -13.64
C MET A 1 4.54 -0.11 -13.30
N ASP A 2 5.62 0.67 -13.13
CA ASP A 2 6.88 0.11 -12.66
C ASP A 2 6.94 0.09 -11.12
N THR A 3 7.20 -1.10 -10.57
CA THR A 3 7.12 -1.37 -9.12
C THR A 3 8.23 -0.71 -8.32
N ILE A 4 9.37 -0.48 -8.96
CA ILE A 4 10.53 0.17 -8.33
C ILE A 4 10.19 1.64 -8.04
N THR A 5 9.62 2.37 -9.00
CA THR A 5 9.24 3.77 -8.79
C THR A 5 8.11 3.90 -7.77
N HIS A 6 7.16 2.96 -7.74
CA HIS A 6 6.12 2.92 -6.71
C HIS A 6 6.68 2.70 -5.30
N GLY A 7 7.63 1.77 -5.16
CA GLY A 7 8.31 1.54 -3.87
C GLY A 7 9.13 2.73 -3.41
N LEU A 8 9.85 3.40 -4.33
CA LEU A 8 10.63 4.60 -4.03
C LEU A 8 9.73 5.77 -3.65
N THR A 9 8.67 6.02 -4.41
CA THR A 9 7.67 7.07 -4.11
C THR A 9 7.02 6.83 -2.75
N GLY A 10 6.62 5.60 -2.45
CA GLY A 10 6.10 5.22 -1.13
C GLY A 10 7.11 5.44 -0.01
N SER A 11 8.39 5.13 -0.22
CA SER A 11 9.45 5.37 0.78
C SER A 11 9.67 6.86 1.05
N LEU A 12 9.62 7.69 0.01
CA LEU A 12 9.70 9.15 0.14
C LEU A 12 8.47 9.72 0.88
N LEU A 13 7.26 9.27 0.54
CA LEU A 13 6.02 9.67 1.22
C LEU A 13 6.02 9.23 2.69
N ALA A 14 6.44 8.01 3.00
CA ALA A 14 6.58 7.53 4.37
C ALA A 14 7.58 8.39 5.16
N THR A 15 8.67 8.82 4.53
CA THR A 15 9.62 9.75 5.14
C THR A 15 8.99 11.11 5.42
N ALA A 16 8.22 11.64 4.47
CA ALA A 16 7.57 12.95 4.61
C ALA A 16 6.48 12.97 5.70
N ILE A 17 5.74 11.87 5.86
CA ILE A 17 4.56 11.79 6.75
C ILE A 17 4.91 11.24 8.14
N PHE A 18 5.82 10.27 8.22
CA PHE A 18 6.02 9.47 9.43
C PHE A 18 7.40 9.60 10.08
N VAL A 19 8.27 10.49 9.58
CA VAL A 19 9.52 10.87 10.27
C VAL A 19 9.31 12.15 11.06
N ASP A 20 9.58 12.10 12.35
CA ASP A 20 9.60 13.26 13.22
C ASP A 20 10.79 14.16 12.85
N LYS A 21 10.51 15.41 12.48
CA LYS A 21 11.53 16.36 12.01
C LYS A 21 12.49 16.84 13.10
N LYS A 22 12.10 16.74 14.37
CA LYS A 22 12.93 17.19 15.51
C LYS A 22 13.80 16.06 16.04
N SER A 23 13.24 14.86 16.18
CA SER A 23 13.95 13.71 16.76
C SER A 23 14.58 12.79 15.69
N GLY A 24 14.20 12.92 14.43
CA GLY A 24 14.61 12.01 13.35
C GLY A 24 14.00 10.60 13.47
N GLN A 25 13.16 10.37 14.47
CA GLN A 25 12.57 9.06 14.70
C GLN A 25 11.46 8.79 13.69
N ARG A 26 11.46 7.57 13.14
CA ARG A 26 10.46 7.11 12.18
C ARG A 26 9.42 6.24 12.87
N ASP A 27 8.15 6.47 12.59
CA ASP A 27 7.10 5.49 12.86
C ASP A 27 7.24 4.33 11.86
N LYS A 28 8.03 3.34 12.24
CA LYS A 28 8.32 2.15 11.42
C LYS A 28 7.07 1.41 10.97
N PRO A 29 6.08 1.09 11.83
CA PRO A 29 4.92 0.32 11.40
C PRO A 29 4.06 1.08 10.38
N ALA A 30 3.79 2.37 10.60
CA ALA A 30 3.04 3.17 9.62
C ALA A 30 3.81 3.37 8.31
N SER A 31 5.13 3.60 8.39
CA SER A 31 5.98 3.74 7.20
C SER A 31 5.99 2.48 6.34
N LEU A 32 6.14 1.31 6.97
CA LEU A 32 6.13 0.03 6.26
C LEU A 32 4.77 -0.23 5.61
N SER A 33 3.67 0.04 6.31
CA SER A 33 2.33 -0.09 5.74
C SER A 33 2.12 0.78 4.52
N LEU A 34 2.61 2.02 4.51
CA LEU A 34 2.51 2.89 3.35
C LEU A 34 3.35 2.38 2.17
N ILE A 35 4.60 1.97 2.40
CA ILE A 35 5.48 1.44 1.35
C ILE A 35 4.91 0.15 0.73
N ILE A 36 4.37 -0.75 1.55
CA ILE A 36 3.73 -1.97 1.05
C ILE A 36 2.45 -1.62 0.29
N GLY A 37 1.67 -0.65 0.79
CA GLY A 37 0.49 -0.13 0.12
C GLY A 37 0.80 0.44 -1.27
N SER A 38 1.93 1.13 -1.44
CA SER A 38 2.30 1.73 -2.75
C SER A 38 2.74 0.72 -3.79
N ILE A 39 3.25 -0.44 -3.37
CA ILE A 39 3.68 -1.51 -4.26
C ILE A 39 2.49 -2.42 -4.67
N PHE A 40 1.48 -2.53 -3.81
CA PHE A 40 0.40 -3.49 -3.98
C PHE A 40 -0.42 -3.35 -5.29
N PRO A 41 -0.73 -2.16 -5.82
CA PRO A 41 -1.51 -2.03 -7.05
C PRO A 41 -0.88 -2.73 -8.26
N ASP A 42 0.45 -2.82 -8.30
CA ASP A 42 1.21 -3.49 -9.36
C ASP A 42 1.15 -5.03 -9.30
N ILE A 43 0.50 -5.63 -8.28
CA ILE A 43 0.31 -7.09 -8.20
C ILE A 43 -0.58 -7.63 -9.34
N ASP A 44 -1.23 -6.75 -10.09
CA ASP A 44 -2.04 -7.06 -11.25
C ASP A 44 -1.26 -7.68 -12.42
N PHE A 45 0.07 -7.71 -12.38
CA PHE A 45 0.89 -8.51 -13.30
C PHE A 45 0.50 -10.01 -13.28
N ILE A 46 -0.05 -10.51 -12.16
CA ILE A 46 -0.56 -11.88 -12.02
C ILE A 46 -1.65 -12.18 -13.06
N PHE A 47 -2.45 -11.18 -13.47
CA PHE A 47 -3.45 -11.36 -14.54
C PHE A 47 -2.82 -11.70 -15.89
N GLY A 48 -1.54 -11.37 -16.10
CA GLY A 48 -0.76 -11.80 -17.26
C GLY A 48 -0.62 -13.31 -17.42
N ILE A 49 -0.70 -14.06 -16.31
CA ILE A 49 -0.66 -15.53 -16.33
C ILE A 49 -1.92 -16.11 -17.00
N PHE A 50 -3.05 -15.39 -16.92
CA PHE A 50 -4.34 -15.80 -17.49
C PHE A 50 -4.55 -15.32 -18.94
N GLY A 51 -3.52 -14.73 -19.55
CA GLY A 51 -3.52 -14.28 -20.94
C GLY A 51 -3.69 -12.77 -21.11
N SER A 52 -3.25 -12.26 -22.26
CA SER A 52 -3.20 -10.82 -22.57
C SER A 52 -4.56 -10.13 -22.51
N LEU A 53 -5.64 -10.83 -22.87
CA LEU A 53 -7.00 -10.29 -22.80
C LEU A 53 -7.46 -10.05 -21.34
N ALA A 54 -7.08 -10.95 -20.43
CA ALA A 54 -7.37 -10.80 -19.00
C ALA A 54 -6.61 -9.61 -18.41
N THR A 55 -5.33 -9.45 -18.77
CA THR A 55 -4.54 -8.28 -18.38
C THR A 55 -5.23 -6.99 -18.81
N ILE A 56 -5.55 -6.80 -20.10
CA ILE A 56 -6.14 -5.55 -20.58
C ILE A 56 -7.50 -5.27 -19.90
N LYS A 57 -8.28 -6.32 -19.65
CA LYS A 57 -9.61 -6.19 -19.02
C LYS A 57 -9.54 -5.84 -17.53
N TYR A 58 -8.56 -6.36 -16.80
CA TYR A 58 -8.52 -6.24 -15.33
C TYR A 58 -7.42 -5.31 -14.80
N HIS A 59 -6.46 -4.88 -15.61
CA HIS A 59 -5.34 -4.02 -15.21
C HIS A 59 -5.78 -2.65 -14.66
N ARG A 60 -6.88 -2.08 -15.18
CA ARG A 60 -7.50 -0.83 -14.64
C ARG A 60 -8.76 -1.07 -13.83
N GLY A 61 -9.03 -2.32 -13.47
CA GLY A 61 -10.23 -2.71 -12.77
C GLY A 61 -10.11 -2.46 -11.27
N PHE A 62 -10.13 -3.54 -10.50
CA PHE A 62 -10.33 -3.46 -9.06
C PHE A 62 -9.13 -2.88 -8.29
N THR A 63 -7.91 -3.15 -8.75
CA THR A 63 -6.65 -2.72 -8.12
C THR A 63 -6.39 -1.21 -8.20
N HIS A 64 -6.92 -0.55 -9.22
CA HIS A 64 -6.78 0.91 -9.46
C HIS A 64 -8.07 1.69 -9.15
N SER A 65 -9.04 1.07 -8.46
CA SER A 65 -10.30 1.72 -8.07
C SER A 65 -10.20 2.28 -6.66
N LEU A 66 -10.75 3.46 -6.40
CA LEU A 66 -10.80 4.06 -5.05
C LEU A 66 -11.50 3.13 -4.05
N THR A 67 -12.58 2.48 -4.49
CA THR A 67 -13.31 1.48 -3.69
C THR A 67 -12.46 0.25 -3.38
N GLY A 68 -11.68 -0.23 -4.35
CA GLY A 68 -10.74 -1.34 -4.16
C GLY A 68 -9.63 -0.96 -3.20
N ALA A 69 -9.03 0.22 -3.35
CA ALA A 69 -7.99 0.74 -2.47
C ALA A 69 -8.45 0.78 -1.01
N LEU A 70 -9.67 1.27 -0.72
CA LEU A 70 -10.22 1.29 0.63
C LEU A 70 -10.46 -0.13 1.17
N LEU A 71 -10.98 -1.05 0.36
CA LEU A 71 -11.22 -2.43 0.75
C LEU A 71 -9.89 -3.15 1.08
N PHE A 72 -8.89 -3.02 0.21
CA PHE A 72 -7.57 -3.61 0.43
C PHE A 72 -6.86 -2.97 1.62
N ALA A 73 -6.96 -1.65 1.82
CA ALA A 73 -6.44 -0.98 3.01
C ALA A 73 -7.03 -1.56 4.30
N LEU A 74 -8.34 -1.87 4.29
CA LEU A 74 -9.04 -2.46 5.42
C LEU A 74 -8.56 -3.89 5.72
N ILE A 75 -8.42 -4.71 4.66
CA ILE A 75 -7.90 -6.08 4.76
C ILE A 75 -6.46 -6.08 5.29
N TRP A 76 -5.59 -5.26 4.70
CA TRP A 76 -4.18 -5.19 5.09
C TRP A 76 -3.99 -4.63 6.49
N ALA A 77 -4.76 -3.61 6.88
CA ALA A 77 -4.71 -3.09 8.25
C ALA A 77 -5.19 -4.11 9.28
N PHE A 78 -6.22 -4.89 8.95
CA PHE A 78 -6.70 -5.97 9.81
C PHE A 78 -5.64 -7.05 9.97
N LEU A 79 -5.06 -7.55 8.87
CA LEU A 79 -3.98 -8.54 8.89
C LEU A 79 -2.77 -8.03 9.69
N TYR A 80 -2.32 -6.81 9.41
CA TYR A 80 -1.17 -6.22 10.08
C TYR A 80 -1.39 -6.14 11.59
N THR A 81 -2.51 -5.58 12.05
CA THR A 81 -2.81 -5.45 13.48
C THR A 81 -3.14 -6.79 14.17
N ARG A 82 -3.60 -7.80 13.42
CA ARG A 82 -3.86 -9.14 13.94
C ARG A 82 -2.57 -9.87 14.29
N PHE A 83 -1.52 -9.73 13.46
CA PHE A 83 -0.25 -10.45 13.60
C PHE A 83 0.89 -9.61 14.20
N SER A 84 0.77 -8.28 14.21
CA SER A 84 1.78 -7.38 14.81
C SER A 84 1.46 -7.05 16.27
N SER A 85 2.50 -6.73 17.05
CA SER A 85 2.36 -6.15 18.40
C SER A 85 1.80 -4.73 18.37
N TYR A 86 1.86 -4.04 17.22
CA TYR A 86 1.29 -2.70 17.04
C TYR A 86 -0.21 -2.77 16.73
N LYS A 87 -1.05 -2.23 17.63
CA LYS A 87 -2.52 -2.37 17.57
C LYS A 87 -3.30 -1.13 17.12
N ASN A 88 -2.63 -0.04 16.72
CA ASN A 88 -3.33 1.16 16.26
C ASN A 88 -3.87 1.00 14.83
N PHE A 89 -5.03 0.35 14.72
CA PHE A 89 -5.69 0.03 13.46
C PHE A 89 -5.92 1.25 12.58
N LYS A 90 -6.43 2.36 13.15
CA LYS A 90 -6.72 3.58 12.38
C LYS A 90 -5.47 4.11 11.69
N LYS A 91 -4.34 4.17 12.40
CA LYS A 91 -3.08 4.68 11.82
C LYS A 91 -2.58 3.79 10.68
N ILE A 92 -2.64 2.47 10.87
CA ILE A 92 -2.22 1.50 9.85
C ILE A 92 -3.15 1.52 8.64
N PHE A 93 -4.45 1.63 8.86
CA PHE A 93 -5.45 1.79 7.80
C PHE A 93 -5.17 3.02 6.94
N PHE A 94 -4.97 4.19 7.56
CA PHE A 94 -4.64 5.40 6.81
C PHE A 94 -3.30 5.28 6.06
N ALA A 95 -2.30 4.65 6.67
CA ALA A 95 -1.02 4.41 6.00
C ALA A 95 -1.17 3.55 4.73
N PHE A 96 -1.92 2.44 4.81
CA PHE A 96 -2.22 1.62 3.63
C PHE A 96 -3.09 2.35 2.61
N ALA A 97 -4.12 3.08 3.05
CA ALA A 97 -5.03 3.81 2.16
C ALA A 97 -4.31 4.89 1.36
N VAL A 98 -3.37 5.62 1.99
CA VAL A 98 -2.53 6.60 1.29
C VAL A 98 -1.55 5.93 0.34
N GLY A 99 -1.02 4.76 0.68
CA GLY A 99 -0.14 4.02 -0.22
C GLY A 99 -0.86 3.47 -1.46
N LEU A 100 -2.13 3.05 -1.32
CA LEU A 100 -2.89 2.36 -2.37
C LEU A 100 -3.53 3.29 -3.42
N ILE A 101 -3.42 4.61 -3.26
CA ILE A 101 -3.97 5.64 -4.17
C ILE A 101 -2.84 6.22 -4.99
#